data_AF-I3SBF4-F1
#
_entry.id   AF-I3SBF4-F1
#
_cell.length_a   1.000
_cell.length_b   1.000
_cell.length_c   1.000
_cell.angle_alpha   90.00
_cell.angle_beta   90.00
_cell.angle_gamma   90.00
#
_symmetry.space_group_name_H-M   'P 1'
#
loop_
_entity.id
_entity.type
_entity.pdbx_description
1 polymer ?
#
loop_
_entity_poly.entity_id
_entity_poly.type
_entity_poly.pdbx_seq_one_letter_code
_entity_poly.pdbx_strand_id
1 'polypeptide(L)'
;MFSSTGSMSSSGTARTRVDGKEFFRQVRSRLSYEQFGAFLANVKELNSHKQTKEETLKKADEIFGPENKDLYTIFEGLISRNVH
;
A
#
# COMPACT_ATOMS: atom_id res chain seq x y z
N MET A 1 -13.07 41.20 8.94
CA MET A 1 -12.69 39.84 9.39
C MET A 1 -12.78 38.93 8.17
N PHE A 2 -11.65 38.56 7.57
CA PHE A 2 -11.65 37.74 6.35
C PHE A 2 -11.68 36.26 6.74
N SER A 3 -12.70 35.54 6.31
CA SER A 3 -12.76 34.08 6.36
C SER A 3 -12.02 33.54 5.14
N SER A 4 -10.80 33.08 5.32
CA SER A 4 -10.06 32.37 4.27
C SER A 4 -10.57 30.93 4.19
N THR A 5 -11.32 30.69 3.12
CA THR A 5 -11.73 29.40 2.56
C THR A 5 -10.62 28.35 2.62
N GLY A 6 -10.90 27.25 3.30
CA GLY A 6 -10.15 26.00 3.18
C GLY A 6 -10.37 25.38 1.82
N SER A 7 -9.54 25.76 0.85
CA SER A 7 -9.52 25.17 -0.48
C SER A 7 -8.46 24.07 -0.52
N MET A 8 -8.87 22.85 -0.21
CA MET A 8 -8.10 21.66 -0.55
C MET A 8 -9.02 20.65 -1.25
N SER A 9 -9.71 21.12 -2.29
CA SER A 9 -10.30 20.24 -3.29
C SER A 9 -9.27 20.05 -4.38
N SER A 10 -8.44 19.01 -4.25
CA SER A 10 -7.64 18.49 -5.34
C SER A 10 -8.57 17.89 -6.39
N SER A 11 -9.03 18.74 -7.31
CA SER A 11 -9.59 18.31 -8.58
C SER A 11 -8.50 17.64 -9.40
N GLY A 12 -8.53 16.32 -9.43
CA GLY A 12 -7.68 15.48 -10.26
C GLY A 12 -8.47 14.25 -10.67
N THR A 13 -9.19 14.36 -11.77
CA THR A 13 -9.69 13.24 -12.58
C THR A 13 -8.53 12.31 -12.94
N ALA A 14 -8.24 11.32 -12.10
CA ALA A 14 -7.34 10.24 -12.42
C ALA A 14 -8.07 8.94 -12.06
N ARG A 15 -8.50 8.24 -13.11
CA ARG A 15 -8.95 6.84 -13.13
C ARG A 15 -8.46 6.08 -11.91
N THR A 16 -9.38 5.42 -11.20
CA THR A 16 -9.26 4.33 -10.20
C THR A 16 -7.96 3.53 -10.23
N ARG A 17 -6.81 4.19 -10.04
CA ARG A 17 -5.51 3.61 -9.85
C ARG A 17 -5.27 3.89 -8.39
N VAL A 18 -5.39 2.84 -7.58
CA VAL A 18 -5.00 2.92 -6.19
C VAL A 18 -3.56 3.42 -6.19
N ASP A 19 -3.37 4.65 -5.73
CA ASP A 19 -2.06 5.26 -5.66
C ASP A 19 -1.28 4.52 -4.57
N GLY A 20 0.00 4.19 -4.82
CA GLY A 20 0.81 3.50 -3.81
C GLY A 20 0.79 4.25 -2.47
N LYS A 21 0.73 5.59 -2.52
CA LYS A 21 0.56 6.48 -1.36
C LYS A 21 -0.74 6.23 -0.58
N GLU A 22 -1.87 6.08 -1.27
CA GLU A 22 -3.15 5.80 -0.61
C GLU A 22 -3.19 4.40 -0.02
N PHE A 23 -2.60 3.42 -0.72
CA PHE A 23 -2.46 2.07 -0.22
C PHE A 23 -1.67 2.03 1.09
N PHE A 24 -0.49 2.65 1.16
CA PHE A 24 0.29 2.72 2.40
C PHE A 24 -0.48 3.38 3.55
N ARG A 25 -1.28 4.41 3.25
CA ARG A 25 -2.12 5.08 4.24
C ARG A 25 -3.22 4.14 4.78
N GLN A 26 -3.85 3.36 3.91
CA GLN A 26 -4.84 2.35 4.30
C GLN A 26 -4.20 1.23 5.12
N VAL A 27 -3.10 0.65 4.65
CA VAL A 27 -2.38 -0.42 5.34
C VAL A 27 -1.98 0.02 6.75
N ARG A 28 -1.46 1.26 6.90
CA ARG A 28 -1.12 1.82 8.22
C ARG A 28 -2.33 1.97 9.15
N SER A 29 -3.52 2.22 8.60
CA SER A 29 -4.75 2.36 9.39
C SER A 29 -5.37 1.01 9.74
N ARG A 30 -5.10 -0.04 8.96
CA ARG A 30 -5.70 -1.37 9.10
C ARG A 30 -4.82 -2.33 9.91
N LEU A 31 -3.51 -2.25 9.73
CA LEU A 31 -2.56 -3.14 10.38
C LEU A 31 -2.09 -2.61 11.73
N SER A 32 -1.75 -3.53 12.62
CA SER A 32 -1.03 -3.22 13.86
C SER A 32 0.37 -2.69 13.55
N TYR A 33 0.98 -1.96 14.49
CA TYR A 33 2.32 -1.38 14.31
C TYR A 33 3.37 -2.45 13.95
N GLU A 34 3.32 -3.62 14.58
CA GLU A 34 4.22 -4.74 14.32
C GLU A 34 4.03 -5.32 12.90
N GLN A 35 2.78 -5.54 12.49
CA GLN A 35 2.43 -5.99 11.15
C GLN A 35 2.85 -4.96 10.09
N PHE A 36 2.60 -3.67 10.35
CA PHE A 36 3.00 -2.60 9.44
C PHE A 36 4.53 -2.52 9.28
N GLY A 37 5.28 -2.69 10.38
CA GLY A 37 6.74 -2.76 10.34
C GLY A 37 7.24 -3.95 9.52
N ALA A 38 6.66 -5.14 9.71
CA ALA A 38 6.96 -6.33 8.92
C ALA A 38 6.64 -6.11 7.43
N PHE A 39 5.53 -5.44 7.12
CA PHE A 39 5.14 -5.10 5.76
C PHE A 39 6.16 -4.16 5.09
N LEU A 40 6.63 -3.13 5.78
CA LEU A 40 7.66 -2.23 5.26
C LEU A 40 8.98 -2.93 4.99
N ALA A 41 9.41 -3.82 5.89
CA ALA A 41 10.60 -4.63 5.68
C ALA A 41 10.45 -5.51 4.42
N ASN A 42 9.30 -6.17 4.28
CA ASN A 42 8.97 -7.02 3.13
C ASN A 42 9.03 -6.25 1.79
N VAL A 43 8.43 -5.05 1.74
CA VAL A 43 8.48 -4.18 0.54
C VAL A 43 9.92 -3.69 0.26
N LYS A 44 10.70 -3.40 1.30
CA LYS A 44 12.09 -2.95 1.16
C LYS A 44 12.98 -4.04 0.58
N GLU A 45 12.76 -5.31 0.95
CA GLU A 45 13.46 -6.45 0.36
C GLU A 45 13.13 -6.62 -1.13
N LEU A 46 11.84 -6.49 -1.50
CA LEU A 46 11.42 -6.50 -2.91
C LEU A 46 12.07 -5.37 -3.71
N ASN A 47 12.07 -4.13 -3.18
CA ASN A 47 12.71 -2.98 -3.84
C ASN A 47 14.23 -3.14 -3.97
N SER A 48 14.85 -3.86 -3.03
CA SER A 48 16.29 -4.17 -3.08
C SER A 48 16.62 -5.33 -4.03
N HIS A 49 15.62 -5.87 -4.76
CA HIS A 49 15.74 -7.09 -5.55
C HIS A 49 16.30 -8.28 -4.75
N LYS A 50 16.16 -8.27 -3.42
CA LYS A 50 16.62 -9.34 -2.52
C LYS A 50 15.62 -10.48 -2.40
N GLN A 51 14.38 -10.23 -2.79
CA GLN A 51 13.27 -11.16 -2.69
C GLN A 51 12.44 -11.11 -3.98
N THR A 52 11.87 -12.25 -4.37
CA THR A 52 10.97 -12.33 -5.53
C THR A 52 9.58 -11.81 -5.20
N LYS A 53 8.79 -11.51 -6.24
CA LYS A 53 7.39 -11.12 -6.07
C LYS A 53 6.58 -12.16 -5.29
N GLU A 54 6.77 -13.45 -5.56
CA GLU A 54 6.06 -14.56 -4.91
C GLU A 54 6.33 -14.61 -3.41
N GLU A 55 7.61 -14.55 -3.03
CA GLU A 55 8.01 -14.53 -1.62
C GLU A 55 7.45 -13.28 -0.90
N THR A 56 7.43 -12.14 -1.59
CA THR A 56 6.86 -10.90 -1.05
C THR A 56 5.35 -11.02 -0.85
N LEU A 57 4.64 -11.62 -1.80
CA LEU A 57 3.21 -11.87 -1.71
C LEU A 57 2.89 -12.82 -0.56
N LYS A 58 3.63 -13.92 -0.44
CA LYS A 58 3.43 -14.90 0.64
C LYS A 58 3.59 -14.26 2.02
N LYS A 59 4.68 -13.51 2.24
CA LYS A 59 4.86 -12.74 3.48
C LYS A 59 3.75 -11.71 3.69
N ALA A 60 3.32 -11.02 2.62
CA ALA A 60 2.24 -10.04 2.72
C ALA A 60 0.91 -10.68 3.12
N ASP A 61 0.60 -11.88 2.62
CA ASP A 61 -0.59 -12.66 3.02
C ASP A 61 -0.57 -12.97 4.52
N GLU A 62 0.57 -13.42 5.05
CA GLU A 62 0.73 -13.66 6.50
C GLU A 62 0.61 -12.37 7.33
N ILE A 63 1.17 -11.26 6.85
CA ILE A 63 1.15 -9.98 7.55
C ILE A 63 -0.25 -9.36 7.56
N PHE A 64 -0.94 -9.40 6.42
CA PHE A 64 -2.31 -8.89 6.28
C PHE A 64 -3.32 -9.79 6.99
N GLY A 65 -3.06 -11.10 6.95
CA GLY A 65 -3.96 -12.12 7.47
C GLY A 65 -5.27 -12.21 6.70
N PRO A 66 -6.15 -13.13 7.11
CA PRO A 66 -7.42 -13.37 6.43
C PRO A 66 -8.39 -12.19 6.51
N GLU A 67 -8.22 -11.29 7.48
CA GLU A 67 -9.08 -10.13 7.69
C GLU A 67 -8.83 -8.99 6.69
N ASN A 68 -7.64 -8.92 6.09
CA ASN A 68 -7.24 -7.84 5.19
C ASN A 68 -6.85 -8.34 3.79
N LYS A 69 -7.55 -9.38 3.29
CA LYS A 69 -7.32 -9.94 1.94
C LYS A 69 -7.51 -8.94 0.80
N ASP A 70 -8.30 -7.89 1.02
CA ASP A 70 -8.42 -6.79 0.07
C ASP A 70 -7.07 -6.10 -0.14
N LEU A 71 -6.30 -5.88 0.94
CA LEU A 71 -4.98 -5.27 0.87
C LEU A 71 -4.00 -6.14 0.08
N TYR A 72 -4.08 -7.47 0.22
CA TYR A 72 -3.29 -8.41 -0.58
C TYR A 72 -3.56 -8.24 -2.07
N THR A 73 -4.84 -8.26 -2.45
CA THR A 73 -5.26 -8.17 -3.87
C THR A 73 -4.81 -6.86 -4.49
N ILE A 74 -4.92 -5.76 -3.75
CA ILE A 74 -4.44 -4.43 -4.18
C ILE A 74 -2.91 -4.42 -4.30
N PHE A 75 -2.21 -4.97 -3.30
CA PHE A 75 -0.75 -5.02 -3.29
C PHE A 75 -0.22 -5.81 -4.48
N GLU A 76 -0.76 -7.00 -4.75
CA GLU A 76 -0.41 -7.82 -5.91
C GLU A 76 -0.53 -7.06 -7.23
N GLY A 77 -1.63 -6.31 -7.41
CA GLY A 77 -1.81 -5.44 -8.57
C GLY A 77 -0.79 -4.29 -8.66
N LEU A 78 -0.34 -3.75 -7.52
CA LEU A 78 0.66 -2.69 -7.46
C LEU A 78 2.07 -3.18 -7.85
N ILE A 79 2.50 -4.33 -7.33
CA ILE A 79 3.82 -4.90 -7.61
C ILE A 79 3.91 -5.55 -8.99
N SER A 80 2.87 -6.24 -9.46
CA SER A 80 2.84 -6.78 -10.84
C SER A 80 2.95 -5.69 -11.92
N ARG A 81 2.59 -4.45 -11.58
CA ARG A 81 2.63 -3.31 -12.51
C ARG A 81 3.92 -2.49 -12.43
N ASN A 82 4.67 -2.58 -11.33
CA ASN A 82 5.96 -1.89 -11.14
C ASN A 82 7.17 -2.76 -11.49
N VAL A 83 7.03 -4.10 -11.52
CA VAL A 83 8.09 -5.03 -11.93
C VAL A 83 8.06 -5.23 -13.46
N HIS A 84 8.20 -4.14 -14.21
CA HIS A 84 8.36 -4.10 -15.66
C HIS A 84 9.40 -3.04 -16.02
#